data_AF-A0A9D6F0W0-F1
#
_entry.id   AF-A0A9D6F0W0-F1
#
_cell.length_a   1.000
_cell.length_b   1.000
_cell.length_c   1.000
_cell.angle_alpha   90.00
_cell.angle_beta   90.00
_cell.angle_gamma   90.00
#
_symmetry.space_group_name_H-M   'P 1'
#
loop_
_entity.id
_entity.type
_entity.pdbx_description
1 polymer ?
#
loop_
_entity_poly.entity_id
_entity_poly.type
_entity_poly.pdbx_seq_one_letter_code
_entity_poly.pdbx_strand_id
1 'polypeptide(L)' 'MSKQTERIYADEEIAAKLGELNLTAWYLEDGWLRRKFNTDGWPTTPK' A
#
# COMPACT_ATOMS: atom_id res chain seq x y z
N MET A 1 -4.34 -17.71 21.66
CA MET A 1 -4.00 -17.28 20.29
C MET A 1 -5.29 -16.97 19.56
N SER A 2 -5.71 -15.71 19.50
CA SER A 2 -6.92 -15.30 18.79
C SER A 2 -6.68 -15.47 17.29
N LYS A 3 -7.36 -16.45 16.69
CA LYS A 3 -7.27 -16.74 15.25
C LYS A 3 -7.96 -15.59 14.52
N GLN A 4 -7.17 -14.62 14.06
CA GLN A 4 -7.68 -13.58 13.17
C GLN A 4 -8.02 -14.26 11.86
N THR A 5 -9.30 -14.30 11.53
CA THR A 5 -9.79 -14.82 10.25
C THR A 5 -9.24 -13.90 9.17
N GLU A 6 -8.29 -14.39 8.38
CA GLU A 6 -7.78 -13.68 7.22
C GLU A 6 -8.95 -13.49 6.24
N ARG A 7 -9.47 -12.25 6.14
CA ARG A 7 -10.48 -11.90 5.15
C ARG A 7 -9.79 -11.77 3.81
N ILE A 8 -10.24 -12.56 2.85
CA ILE A 8 -9.90 -12.36 1.44
C ILE A 8 -10.72 -11.19 0.95
N TYR A 9 -10.04 -10.14 0.50
CA TYR A 9 -10.65 -8.99 -0.16
C TYR A 9 -10.56 -9.19 -1.66
N ALA A 10 -11.67 -8.92 -2.36
CA ALA A 10 -11.64 -8.83 -3.82
C ALA A 10 -10.88 -7.58 -4.28
N ASP A 11 -10.44 -7.56 -5.54
CA ASP A 11 -9.67 -6.45 -6.11
C ASP A 11 -10.43 -5.11 -6.01
N GLU A 12 -11.76 -5.16 -6.18
CA GLU A 12 -12.68 -4.03 -6.03
C GLU A 12 -12.74 -3.50 -4.58
N GLU A 13 -12.78 -4.41 -3.60
CA GLU A 13 -12.76 -4.04 -2.18
C GLU A 13 -11.41 -3.47 -1.76
N ILE A 14 -10.32 -3.97 -2.35
CA ILE A 14 -8.97 -3.46 -2.10
C ILE A 14 -8.88 -2.01 -2.57
N ALA A 15 -9.32 -1.72 -3.80
CA ALA A 15 -9.34 -0.35 -4.31
C ALA A 15 -10.17 0.61 -3.44
N ALA A 16 -11.36 0.17 -3.00
CA ALA A 16 -12.21 0.95 -2.09
C ALA A 16 -11.51 1.22 -0.74
N LYS A 17 -10.93 0.19 -0.13
CA LYS A 17 -10.19 0.31 1.14
C LYS A 17 -8.96 1.19 1.04
N LEU A 18 -8.21 1.10 -0.07
CA LEU A 18 -7.09 1.98 -0.32
C LEU A 18 -7.55 3.44 -0.38
N GLY A 19 -8.71 3.71 -0.99
CA GLY A 19 -9.36 5.02 -0.95
C GLY A 19 -9.74 5.46 0.47
N GLU A 20 -10.42 4.61 1.24
CA GLU A 20 -10.81 4.89 2.63
C GLU A 20 -9.60 5.18 3.54
N LEU A 21 -8.51 4.45 3.34
CA LEU A 21 -7.26 4.58 4.11
C LEU A 21 -6.34 5.69 3.57
N ASN A 22 -6.78 6.43 2.54
CA ASN A 22 -6.02 7.49 1.88
C ASN A 22 -4.67 7.00 1.32
N LEU A 23 -4.60 5.72 0.96
CA LEU A 23 -3.44 5.02 0.41
C LEU A 23 -3.41 5.16 -1.12
N THR A 24 -3.56 6.38 -1.63
CA THR A 24 -3.66 6.69 -3.07
C THR A 24 -2.44 6.27 -3.91
N ALA A 25 -1.27 6.09 -3.28
CA ALA A 25 -0.06 5.62 -3.94
C ALA A 25 0.07 4.09 -4.03
N TRP A 26 -0.88 3.36 -3.43
CA TRP A 26 -0.90 1.90 -3.42
C TRP A 26 -1.86 1.38 -4.49
N TYR A 27 -1.52 0.24 -5.09
CA TYR A 27 -2.32 -0.46 -6.08
C TYR A 27 -2.09 -1.96 -5.96
N LEU A 28 -3.09 -2.75 -6.29
CA LEU A 28 -2.99 -4.21 -6.34
C LEU A 28 -2.58 -4.63 -7.75
N GLU A 29 -1.55 -5.46 -7.86
CA GLU A 29 -1.05 -5.98 -9.14
C GLU A 29 -0.53 -7.41 -8.94
N ASP A 30 -1.03 -8.35 -9.73
CA ASP A 30 -0.63 -9.77 -9.68
C ASP A 30 -0.79 -10.41 -8.29
N GLY A 31 -1.83 -10.01 -7.55
CA GLY A 31 -2.06 -10.46 -6.17
C GLY A 31 -1.17 -9.80 -5.10
N TRP A 32 -0.36 -8.81 -5.48
CA TRP A 32 0.52 -8.07 -4.57
C TRP A 32 0.15 -6.60 -4.47
N LEU A 33 0.16 -6.07 -3.25
CA LEU A 33 -0.02 -4.64 -3.01
C LEU A 33 1.31 -3.91 -3.26
N ARG A 34 1.37 -3.09 -4.30
CA ARG A 34 2.54 -2.29 -4.68
C ARG A 34 2.31 -0.82 -4.40
N ARG A 35 3.38 -0.10 -4.08
CA ARG A 35 3.37 1.36 -4.07
C ARG A 35 4.64 1.90 -4.69
N LYS A 36 4.54 3.07 -5.32
CA LYS A 36 5.70 3.84 -5.74
C LYS A 36 5.92 4.97 -4.74
N PHE A 37 7.00 4.85 -3.95
CA PHE A 37 7.41 5.92 -3.06
C PHE A 37 8.67 6.56 -3.65
N ASN A 38 8.52 7.76 -4.20
CA ASN A 38 9.67 8.56 -4.62
C ASN A 38 10.12 9.34 -3.38
N THR A 39 11.23 8.94 -2.76
CA THR A 39 11.93 9.81 -1.82
C THR A 39 12.61 10.90 -2.62
N ASP A 40 12.24 12.16 -2.40
CA ASP A 40 13.08 13.29 -2.78
C ASP A 40 14.47 13.08 -2.18
N GLY A 41 15.50 13.32 -3.00
CA GLY A 41 16.84 12.75 -2.90
C GLY A 41 17.48 12.70 -1.50
N TRP A 42 18.37 11.72 -1.34
CA TRP A 42 19.20 11.57 -0.14
C TRP A 42 19.87 12.90 0.21
N PRO A 43 19.74 13.41 1.46
CA PRO A 43 20.38 14.66 1.84
C PRO A 43 21.89 14.46 1.78
N THR A 44 22.53 14.99 0.73
CA THR A 44 23.99 15.09 0.65
C THR A 44 24.43 16.17 1.63
N THR A 45 25.20 15.78 2.63
CA THR A 45 25.84 16.72 3.57
C THR A 45 26.83 17.62 2.80
N PRO A 46 26.67 18.95 2.79
CA PRO A 46 27.70 19.83 2.25
C PRO A 46 28.93 19.83 3.18
N LYS A 47 30.12 19.81 2.58
CA LYS A 47 31.43 19.84 3.25
C LYS A 47 31.94 21.26 3.39
#